data_AF-A0A7S4IK12-F1
#
_entry.id   AF-A0A7S4IK12-F1
#
_cell.length_a   1.000
_cell.length_b   1.000
_cell.length_c   1.000
_cell.angle_alpha   90.00
_cell.angle_beta   90.00
_cell.angle_gamma   90.00
#
_symmetry.space_group_name_H-M   'P 1'
#
loop_
_entity.id
_entity.type
_entity.pdbx_description
1 polymer ?
#
loop_
_entity_poly.entity_id
_entity_poly.type
_entity_poly.pdbx_seq_one_letter_code
_entity_poly.pdbx_strand_id
1 'polypeptide(L)'
;VLMGNFHSVPLDSLGTNTAAYIEGFEKLAALIVEFPLLQHNSQILLVPGPHDPFDSGILPRRAIAPHFIKSLEKFSNVTCTSNPCRISFYSQEIFVFRHDMLSTIQRLSLIDGSYDSDELYDMYVQSILGQGHLSPVPLQMNPVYWKYDYTLRLDVLPDLLVLA
;
A
#
# COMPACT_ATOMS: atom_id res chain seq x y z
N VAL A 1 -10.88 -2.86 1.58
CA VAL A 1 -9.41 -2.86 1.42
C VAL A 1 -8.81 -2.15 2.62
N LEU A 2 -7.93 -2.81 3.37
CA LEU A 2 -7.19 -2.22 4.49
C LEU A 2 -5.76 -2.00 4.03
N MET A 3 -5.33 -0.74 4.00
CA MET A 3 -3.98 -0.35 3.61
C MET A 3 -3.16 -0.08 4.87
N GLY A 4 -1.91 -0.51 4.87
CA GLY A 4 -0.96 -0.26 5.96
C GLY A 4 -0.75 1.24 6.21
N ASN A 5 -0.05 1.63 7.27
CA ASN A 5 0.73 0.79 8.15
C ASN A 5 -0.14 0.11 9.21
N PHE A 6 0.03 -1.19 9.44
CA PHE A 6 -0.81 -1.94 10.39
C PHE A 6 -0.38 -1.79 11.86
N HIS A 7 0.80 -1.19 12.09
CA HIS A 7 1.28 -0.85 13.42
C HIS A 7 1.74 0.61 13.45
N SER A 8 1.50 1.27 14.58
CA SER A 8 1.84 2.69 14.77
C SER A 8 3.35 2.92 14.87
N VAL A 9 4.06 1.97 15.45
CA VAL A 9 5.53 1.98 15.56
C VAL A 9 6.11 1.12 14.44
N PRO A 10 7.14 1.57 13.71
CA PRO A 10 7.79 0.73 12.72
C PRO A 10 8.49 -0.48 13.39
N LEU A 11 8.66 -1.54 12.63
CA LEU A 11 9.45 -2.69 13.05
C LEU A 11 10.93 -2.40 12.86
N ASP A 12 11.67 -2.34 13.98
CA ASP A 12 13.12 -2.22 13.94
C ASP A 12 13.76 -3.52 13.42
N SER A 13 14.96 -3.40 12.85
CA SER A 13 15.78 -4.54 12.39
C SER A 13 16.09 -5.55 13.52
N LEU A 14 15.96 -5.12 14.78
CA LEU A 14 16.14 -5.94 15.98
C LEU A 14 14.90 -6.80 16.32
N GLY A 15 13.77 -6.58 15.63
CA GLY A 15 12.57 -7.40 15.77
C GLY A 15 11.84 -7.28 17.11
N THR A 16 12.17 -6.29 17.94
CA THR A 16 11.58 -6.07 19.28
C THR A 16 10.06 -5.91 19.25
N ASN A 17 9.53 -5.22 18.23
CA ASN A 17 8.09 -4.95 18.08
C ASN A 17 7.34 -6.05 17.30
N THR A 18 8.01 -7.14 16.91
CA THR A 18 7.40 -8.23 16.12
C THR A 18 6.25 -8.89 16.86
N ALA A 19 6.39 -9.11 18.17
CA ALA A 19 5.34 -9.73 18.98
C ALA A 19 4.08 -8.85 19.04
N ALA A 20 4.24 -7.54 19.25
CA ALA A 20 3.14 -6.59 19.28
C ALA A 20 2.42 -6.49 17.91
N TYR A 21 3.17 -6.61 16.81
CA TYR A 21 2.60 -6.65 15.46
C TYR A 21 1.70 -7.87 15.25
N ILE A 22 2.16 -9.06 15.67
CA ILE A 22 1.38 -10.30 15.59
C ILE A 22 0.15 -10.23 16.49
N GLU A 23 0.30 -9.72 17.72
CA GLU A 23 -0.81 -9.53 18.67
C GLU A 23 -1.88 -8.59 18.09
N GLY A 24 -1.47 -7.55 17.34
CA GLY A 24 -2.39 -6.66 16.63
C GLY A 24 -3.27 -7.41 15.62
N PHE A 25 -2.68 -8.32 14.84
CA PHE A 25 -3.43 -9.16 13.91
C PHE A 25 -4.28 -10.23 14.61
N GLU A 26 -3.86 -10.73 15.78
CA GLU A 26 -4.69 -11.61 16.61
C GLU A 26 -5.94 -10.89 17.14
N LYS A 27 -5.79 -9.64 17.59
CA LYS A 27 -6.92 -8.79 17.98
C LYS A 27 -7.87 -8.52 16.82
N LEU A 28 -7.33 -8.23 15.64
CA LEU A 28 -8.13 -8.05 14.42
C LEU A 28 -8.88 -9.35 14.06
N ALA A 29 -8.23 -10.50 14.16
CA ALA A 29 -8.86 -11.80 13.91
C ALA A 29 -10.00 -12.07 14.90
N ALA A 30 -9.81 -11.76 16.20
CA ALA A 30 -10.86 -11.88 17.21
C ALA A 30 -12.07 -11.00 16.88
N LEU A 31 -11.84 -9.74 16.49
CA LEU A 31 -12.91 -8.83 16.06
C LEU A 31 -13.67 -9.35 14.85
N ILE A 32 -12.99 -9.93 13.84
CA ILE A 32 -13.68 -10.48 12.66
C ILE A 32 -14.63 -11.63 13.06
N VAL A 33 -14.25 -12.46 14.04
CA VAL A 33 -15.11 -13.55 14.55
C VAL A 33 -16.37 -13.01 15.24
N GLU A 34 -16.28 -11.87 15.93
CA GLU A 34 -17.43 -11.23 16.58
C GLU A 34 -18.50 -10.77 15.58
N PHE A 35 -18.13 -10.52 14.31
CA PHE A 35 -19.03 -10.01 13.27
C PHE A 35 -19.18 -11.01 12.10
N PRO A 36 -20.00 -12.08 12.24
CA PRO A 36 -20.14 -13.13 11.22
C PRO A 36 -20.68 -12.61 9.89
N LEU A 37 -21.48 -11.53 9.89
CA LEU A 37 -21.97 -10.91 8.66
C LEU A 37 -20.83 -10.37 7.79
N LEU A 38 -19.79 -9.80 8.39
CA LEU A 38 -18.60 -9.34 7.66
C LEU A 38 -17.82 -10.53 7.10
N GLN A 39 -17.70 -11.60 7.87
CA GLN A 39 -17.01 -12.82 7.45
C GLN A 39 -17.67 -13.48 6.23
N HIS A 40 -19.00 -13.51 6.17
CA HIS A 40 -19.73 -14.15 5.08
C HIS A 40 -19.91 -13.27 3.84
N ASN A 41 -20.10 -11.96 4.00
CA ASN A 41 -20.49 -11.08 2.90
C ASN A 41 -19.38 -10.14 2.40
N SER A 42 -18.20 -10.12 3.04
CA SER A 42 -17.12 -9.18 2.70
C SER A 42 -15.83 -9.90 2.34
N GLN A 43 -15.11 -9.36 1.36
CA GLN A 43 -13.72 -9.73 1.05
C GLN A 43 -12.78 -8.67 1.63
N ILE A 44 -11.84 -9.10 2.46
CA ILE A 44 -10.87 -8.24 3.15
C ILE A 44 -9.53 -8.37 2.44
N LEU A 45 -9.12 -7.28 1.81
CA LEU A 45 -7.82 -7.18 1.16
C LEU A 45 -6.84 -6.42 2.07
N LEU A 46 -5.69 -7.01 2.38
CA LEU A 46 -4.60 -6.36 3.10
C LEU A 46 -3.51 -5.93 2.12
N VAL A 47 -3.17 -4.63 2.13
CA VAL A 47 -2.11 -4.03 1.30
C VAL A 47 -1.02 -3.48 2.22
N PRO A 48 0.24 -3.96 2.12
CA PRO A 48 1.32 -3.54 3.02
C PRO A 48 1.73 -2.09 2.77
N GLY A 49 2.02 -1.37 3.85
CA GLY A 49 2.60 -0.05 3.85
C GLY A 49 4.13 -0.05 3.97
N PRO A 50 4.75 1.15 4.01
CA PRO A 50 6.20 1.31 4.20
C PRO A 50 6.73 0.91 5.57
N HIS A 51 5.91 0.89 6.63
CA HIS A 51 6.40 0.55 7.97
C HIS A 51 6.08 -0.89 8.40
N ASP A 52 5.56 -1.68 7.47
CA ASP A 52 5.24 -3.08 7.70
C ASP A 52 6.50 -3.98 7.58
N PRO A 53 6.47 -5.19 8.15
CA PRO A 53 7.64 -6.06 8.22
C PRO A 53 8.23 -6.35 6.84
N PHE A 54 9.56 -6.49 6.81
CA PHE A 54 10.34 -6.74 5.60
C PHE A 54 10.23 -5.63 4.53
N ASP A 55 9.88 -4.39 4.90
CA ASP A 55 10.07 -3.28 3.98
C ASP A 55 11.57 -3.05 3.76
N SER A 56 11.98 -3.17 2.50
CA SER A 56 13.33 -2.81 2.05
C SER A 56 13.38 -1.39 1.51
N GLY A 57 12.26 -0.67 1.54
CA GLY A 57 12.06 0.59 0.84
C GLY A 57 11.99 0.44 -0.68
N ILE A 58 11.97 -0.81 -1.20
CA ILE A 58 12.02 -1.11 -2.62
C ILE A 58 10.62 -1.48 -3.12
N LEU A 59 10.19 -0.86 -4.22
CA LEU A 59 8.94 -1.18 -4.91
C LEU A 59 9.15 -2.21 -6.05
N PRO A 60 8.14 -3.03 -6.38
CA PRO A 60 6.92 -3.29 -5.62
C PRO A 60 7.21 -4.11 -4.35
N ARG A 61 6.45 -3.85 -3.29
CA ARG A 61 6.53 -4.58 -2.02
C ARG A 61 5.78 -5.90 -2.11
N ARG A 62 6.36 -6.94 -1.50
CA ARG A 62 5.71 -8.24 -1.36
C ARG A 62 4.58 -8.17 -0.34
N ALA A 63 3.66 -9.11 -0.44
CA ALA A 63 2.67 -9.32 0.61
C ALA A 63 3.33 -9.65 1.95
N ILE A 64 2.64 -9.30 3.04
CA ILE A 64 3.09 -9.62 4.40
C ILE A 64 3.24 -11.13 4.52
N ALA A 65 4.37 -11.56 5.08
CA ALA A 65 4.67 -12.98 5.21
C ALA A 65 3.61 -13.69 6.08
N PRO A 66 3.21 -14.93 5.73
CA PRO A 66 2.16 -15.69 6.41
C PRO A 66 2.40 -15.83 7.92
N HIS A 67 3.67 -15.87 8.33
CA HIS A 67 4.06 -15.91 9.74
C HIS A 67 3.42 -14.81 10.59
N PHE A 68 3.28 -13.59 10.09
CA PHE A 68 2.70 -12.47 10.85
C PHE A 68 1.17 -12.48 10.87
N ILE A 69 0.54 -13.13 9.90
CA ILE A 69 -0.90 -13.10 9.64
C ILE A 69 -1.56 -14.47 9.87
N LYS A 70 -0.86 -15.40 10.54
CA LYS A 70 -1.34 -16.77 10.78
C LYS A 70 -2.72 -16.82 11.46
N SER A 71 -3.05 -15.83 12.28
CA SER A 71 -4.37 -15.69 12.90
C SER A 71 -5.48 -15.49 11.86
N LEU A 72 -5.18 -14.78 10.77
CA LEU A 72 -6.09 -14.43 9.69
C LEU A 72 -6.16 -15.49 8.58
N GLU A 73 -5.16 -16.36 8.44
CA GLU A 73 -5.16 -17.46 7.45
C GLU A 73 -6.35 -18.41 7.60
N LYS A 74 -7.00 -18.41 8.76
CA LYS A 74 -8.21 -19.21 9.02
C LYS A 74 -9.41 -18.74 8.19
N PHE A 75 -9.38 -17.51 7.69
CA PHE A 75 -10.47 -16.87 6.99
C PHE A 75 -10.24 -16.93 5.48
N SER A 76 -11.14 -17.59 4.74
CA SER A 76 -11.07 -17.67 3.28
C SER A 76 -11.36 -16.33 2.58
N ASN A 77 -11.96 -15.38 3.29
CA ASN A 77 -12.30 -14.06 2.79
C ASN A 77 -11.22 -13.00 3.04
N VAL A 78 -10.07 -13.38 3.61
CA VAL A 78 -8.94 -12.47 3.83
C VAL A 78 -7.81 -12.81 2.87
N THR A 79 -7.34 -11.82 2.09
CA THR A 79 -6.22 -11.97 1.16
C THR A 79 -5.17 -10.89 1.41
N CYS A 80 -3.91 -11.29 1.57
CA CYS A 80 -2.78 -10.37 1.61
C CYS A 80 -2.18 -10.22 0.22
N THR A 81 -1.97 -8.98 -0.22
CA THR A 81 -1.46 -8.66 -1.57
C THR A 81 -0.16 -7.87 -1.52
N SER A 82 0.46 -7.70 -2.68
CA SER A 82 1.58 -6.78 -2.86
C SER A 82 1.15 -5.31 -2.72
N ASN A 83 2.13 -4.42 -2.67
CA ASN A 83 1.90 -2.99 -2.83
C ASN A 83 2.83 -2.45 -3.94
N PRO A 84 2.29 -1.92 -5.04
CA PRO A 84 0.86 -1.75 -5.33
C PRO A 84 0.14 -3.07 -5.66
N CYS A 85 -1.19 -3.01 -5.77
CA CYS A 85 -2.02 -4.10 -6.26
C CYS A 85 -3.18 -3.58 -7.12
N ARG A 86 -3.59 -4.40 -8.11
CA ARG A 86 -4.76 -4.14 -8.98
C ARG A 86 -5.91 -5.04 -8.57
N ILE A 87 -7.11 -4.48 -8.50
CA ILE A 87 -8.34 -5.16 -8.16
C ILE A 87 -9.26 -5.03 -9.38
N SER A 88 -9.55 -6.16 -10.02
CA SER A 88 -10.58 -6.23 -11.07
C SER A 88 -11.92 -6.46 -10.40
N PHE A 89 -12.82 -5.48 -10.49
CA PHE A 89 -14.18 -5.57 -9.97
C PHE A 89 -15.17 -5.44 -11.12
N TYR A 90 -15.67 -6.59 -11.60
CA TYR A 90 -16.46 -6.69 -12.83
C TYR A 90 -15.73 -6.07 -14.03
N SER A 91 -16.26 -4.98 -14.59
CA SER A 91 -15.68 -4.25 -15.71
C SER A 91 -14.76 -3.10 -15.30
N GLN A 92 -14.54 -2.92 -13.99
CA GLN A 92 -13.75 -1.81 -13.45
C GLN A 92 -12.40 -2.31 -12.95
N GLU A 93 -11.35 -1.57 -13.25
CA GLU A 93 -10.01 -1.76 -12.69
C GLU A 93 -9.73 -0.71 -11.62
N ILE A 94 -9.43 -1.17 -10.41
CA ILE A 94 -9.05 -0.33 -9.27
C ILE A 94 -7.57 -0.58 -8.98
N PHE A 95 -6.75 0.47 -9.03
CA PHE A 95 -5.34 0.38 -8.71
C PHE A 95 -5.05 1.00 -7.36
N VAL A 96 -4.47 0.22 -6.46
CA VAL A 96 -4.21 0.62 -5.07
C VAL A 96 -2.72 0.72 -4.84
N PHE A 97 -2.27 1.86 -4.34
CA PHE A 97 -0.87 2.13 -4.05
C PHE A 97 -0.73 2.86 -2.73
N ARG A 98 -0.02 2.23 -1.78
CA ARG A 98 0.23 2.75 -0.44
C ARG A 98 1.67 3.27 -0.35
N HIS A 99 1.88 4.54 -0.60
CA HIS A 99 3.19 5.18 -0.48
C HIS A 99 3.04 6.71 -0.36
N ASP A 100 3.85 7.32 0.51
CA ASP A 100 3.94 8.78 0.58
C ASP A 100 4.80 9.34 -0.58
N MET A 101 4.22 9.34 -1.77
CA MET A 101 4.85 9.91 -2.97
C MET A 101 4.68 11.42 -3.04
N LEU A 102 3.63 11.98 -2.43
CA LEU A 102 3.40 13.42 -2.41
C LEU A 102 4.58 14.15 -1.76
N SER A 103 4.99 13.73 -0.55
CA SER A 103 6.13 14.36 0.12
C SER A 103 7.43 14.17 -0.66
N THR A 104 7.57 13.04 -1.34
CA THR A 104 8.77 12.72 -2.13
C THR A 104 8.87 13.58 -3.39
N ILE A 105 7.77 13.76 -4.11
CA ILE A 105 7.71 14.64 -5.28
C ILE A 105 7.91 16.09 -4.85
N GLN A 106 7.28 16.53 -3.76
CA GLN A 106 7.47 17.89 -3.21
C GLN A 106 8.93 18.19 -2.88
N ARG A 107 9.66 17.26 -2.27
CA ARG A 107 11.11 17.42 -1.98
C ARG A 107 11.97 17.51 -3.24
N LEU A 108 11.48 17.04 -4.38
CA LEU A 108 12.18 17.05 -5.67
C LEU A 108 11.70 18.16 -6.61
N SER A 109 10.62 18.87 -6.25
CA SER A 109 10.11 19.99 -7.00
C SER A 109 11.15 21.10 -7.07
N LEU A 110 11.37 21.64 -8.27
CA LEU A 110 12.27 22.78 -8.48
C LEU A 110 11.64 24.12 -8.08
N ILE A 111 10.31 24.15 -8.04
CA ILE A 111 9.52 25.34 -7.72
C ILE A 111 8.99 25.17 -6.31
N ASP A 112 9.59 25.90 -5.39
CA ASP A 112 9.05 26.08 -4.05
C ASP A 112 7.88 27.07 -4.13
N GLY A 113 6.67 26.58 -3.89
CA GLY A 113 5.47 27.40 -3.80
C GLY A 113 4.72 27.11 -2.51
N SER A 114 4.20 28.16 -1.88
CA SER A 114 3.18 28.04 -0.83
C SER A 114 1.85 27.74 -1.51
N TYR A 115 1.67 26.50 -1.95
CA TYR A 115 0.42 26.05 -2.56
C TYR A 115 -0.58 25.69 -1.46
N ASP A 116 -1.86 25.92 -1.74
CA ASP A 116 -2.94 25.38 -0.93
C ASP A 116 -2.97 23.84 -1.05
N SER A 117 -3.53 23.15 -0.06
CA SER A 117 -3.54 21.68 -0.04
C SER A 117 -4.22 21.08 -1.27
N ASP A 118 -5.30 21.70 -1.74
CA ASP A 118 -6.09 21.18 -2.85
C ASP A 118 -5.34 21.30 -4.18
N GLU A 119 -4.65 22.42 -4.41
CA GLU A 119 -3.80 22.61 -5.59
C GLU A 119 -2.63 21.63 -5.61
N LEU A 120 -2.06 21.32 -4.43
CA LEU A 120 -1.01 20.30 -4.31
C LEU A 120 -1.49 18.92 -4.73
N TYR A 121 -2.71 18.53 -4.34
CA TYR A 121 -3.28 17.25 -4.75
C TYR A 121 -3.56 17.20 -6.25
N ASP A 122 -4.07 18.28 -6.83
CA ASP A 122 -4.31 18.37 -8.27
C ASP A 122 -3.01 18.26 -9.07
N MET A 123 -1.97 18.99 -8.69
CA MET A 123 -0.65 18.90 -9.32
C MET A 123 -0.04 17.50 -9.17
N TYR A 124 -0.22 16.87 -8.01
CA TYR A 124 0.27 15.52 -7.74
C TYR A 124 -0.42 14.48 -8.63
N VAL A 125 -1.75 14.53 -8.75
CA VAL A 125 -2.52 13.65 -9.64
C VAL A 125 -2.14 13.89 -11.10
N GLN A 126 -2.03 15.14 -11.54
CA GLN A 126 -1.59 15.48 -12.89
C GLN A 126 -0.18 14.97 -13.18
N SER A 127 0.73 15.04 -12.21
CA SER A 127 2.10 14.54 -12.34
C SER A 127 2.13 13.01 -12.51
N ILE A 128 1.39 12.26 -11.68
CA ILE A 128 1.35 10.79 -11.77
C ILE A 128 0.70 10.35 -13.09
N LEU A 129 -0.47 10.92 -13.43
CA LEU A 129 -1.19 10.54 -14.64
C LEU A 129 -0.43 10.97 -15.90
N GLY A 130 0.18 12.16 -15.90
CA GLY A 130 0.97 12.66 -17.03
C GLY A 130 2.24 11.85 -17.28
N GLN A 131 2.86 11.31 -16.22
CA GLN A 131 4.03 10.43 -16.35
C GLN A 131 3.64 8.96 -16.62
N GLY A 132 2.38 8.57 -16.36
CA GLY A 132 1.92 7.20 -16.52
C GLY A 132 2.65 6.20 -15.61
N HIS A 133 3.18 6.66 -14.47
CA HIS A 133 3.96 5.85 -13.54
C HIS A 133 3.67 6.24 -12.10
N LEU A 134 3.49 5.25 -11.20
CA LEU A 134 3.22 5.52 -9.78
C LEU A 134 4.40 6.13 -9.02
N SER A 135 5.63 5.90 -9.49
CA SER A 135 6.85 6.42 -8.90
C SER A 135 7.68 7.15 -9.95
N PRO A 136 7.31 8.36 -10.38
CA PRO A 136 8.02 9.12 -11.40
C PRO A 136 9.22 9.87 -10.80
N VAL A 137 10.05 9.17 -10.04
CA VAL A 137 11.21 9.75 -9.32
C VAL A 137 12.46 8.90 -9.56
N PRO A 138 13.66 9.47 -9.41
CA PRO A 138 14.90 8.71 -9.58
C PRO A 138 15.00 7.54 -8.59
N LEU A 139 15.65 6.45 -9.02
CA LEU A 139 15.86 5.24 -8.21
C LEU A 139 16.62 5.49 -6.90
N GLN A 140 17.41 6.57 -6.82
CA GLN A 140 18.11 6.97 -5.60
C GLN A 140 17.16 7.42 -4.50
N MET A 141 16.00 7.97 -4.87
CA MET A 141 14.99 8.48 -3.95
C MET A 141 13.93 7.43 -3.64
N ASN A 142 13.50 6.68 -4.66
CA ASN A 142 12.59 5.55 -4.49
C ASN A 142 13.07 4.36 -5.32
N PRO A 143 13.76 3.39 -4.70
CA PRO A 143 14.30 2.26 -5.43
C PRO A 143 13.18 1.35 -5.94
N VAL A 144 13.28 0.97 -7.20
CA VAL A 144 12.36 0.04 -7.86
C VAL A 144 13.15 -1.18 -8.32
N TYR A 145 12.64 -2.37 -8.04
CA TYR A 145 13.16 -3.61 -8.63
C TYR A 145 13.01 -3.54 -10.15
N TRP A 146 14.13 -3.42 -10.87
CA TRP A 146 14.15 -3.24 -12.33
C TRP A 146 13.30 -4.27 -13.08
N LYS A 147 13.30 -5.53 -12.61
CA LYS A 147 12.51 -6.60 -13.22
C LYS A 147 11.00 -6.36 -13.12
N TYR A 148 10.52 -5.64 -12.11
CA TYR A 148 9.11 -5.43 -11.81
C TYR A 148 8.66 -3.97 -12.02
N ASP A 149 9.45 -3.13 -12.68
CA ASP A 149 9.10 -1.74 -13.00
C ASP A 149 7.76 -1.63 -13.74
N TYR A 150 7.47 -2.57 -14.65
CA TYR A 150 6.22 -2.62 -15.40
C TYR A 150 4.97 -2.71 -14.50
N THR A 151 5.10 -3.18 -13.25
CA THR A 151 3.97 -3.28 -12.32
C THR A 151 3.51 -1.92 -11.78
N LEU A 152 4.38 -0.91 -11.84
CA LEU A 152 4.13 0.46 -11.39
C LEU A 152 3.62 1.37 -12.52
N ARG A 153 3.60 0.88 -13.76
CA ARG A 153 3.14 1.62 -14.94
C ARG A 153 1.62 1.67 -15.02
N LEU A 154 1.12 2.78 -15.54
CA LEU A 154 -0.27 3.05 -15.89
C LEU A 154 -0.41 3.00 -17.41
N ASP A 155 -0.11 1.86 -18.04
CA ASP A 155 -0.20 1.70 -19.50
C ASP A 155 -1.63 1.91 -20.02
N VAL A 156 -2.62 1.51 -19.22
CA VAL A 156 -4.04 1.83 -19.39
C VAL A 156 -4.49 2.53 -18.11
N LEU A 157 -5.24 3.61 -18.26
CA LEU A 157 -5.76 4.35 -17.11
C LEU A 157 -6.82 3.48 -16.39
N PRO A 158 -6.65 3.24 -15.07
CA PRO A 158 -7.65 2.52 -14.30
C PRO A 158 -8.91 3.38 -14.11
N ASP A 159 -10.04 2.75 -13.85
CA ASP A 159 -11.28 3.44 -13.50
C ASP A 159 -11.15 4.18 -12.16
N LEU A 160 -10.38 3.61 -11.22
CA LEU A 160 -10.10 4.22 -9.93
C LEU A 160 -8.64 4.02 -9.52
N LEU A 161 -7.95 5.12 -9.25
CA LEU A 161 -6.61 5.12 -8.66
C LEU A 161 -6.70 5.54 -7.19
N VAL A 162 -6.27 4.68 -6.28
CA VAL A 162 -6.24 4.92 -4.84
C VAL A 162 -4.78 5.12 -4.41
N LEU A 163 -4.46 6.36 -4.00
CA LEU A 163 -3.15 6.75 -3.49
C LEU A 163 -3.29 7.03 -2.00
N ALA A 164 -2.54 6.29 -1.17
CA ALA A 164 -2.64 6.35 0.29
C ALA A 164 -1.28 6.41 0.99
#